data_AF-A0A7X6UU92-F1
#
_entry.id   AF-A0A7X6UU92-F1
#
_cell.length_a   1.000
_cell.length_b   1.000
_cell.length_c   1.000
_cell.angle_alpha   90.00
_cell.angle_beta   90.00
_cell.angle_gamma   90.00
#
_symmetry.space_group_name_H-M   'P 1'
#
loop_
_entity.id
_entity.type
_entity.pdbx_description
1 polymer ?
#
loop_
_entity_poly.entity_id
_entity_poly.type
_entity_poly.pdbx_seq_one_letter_code
_entity_poly.pdbx_strand_id
1 'polypeptide(L)'
;GAADTAACLATIRQIYTTHGYLLDPHSAVGVRVAQSFLDPEEPMICLATAHPAKFSSAIQQAIGRDLARHELLENLTSLPTRRTLLPATVSALRSFMEPRML
;
A
#
# COMPACT_ATOMS: atom_id res chain seq x y z
N GLY A 1 2.80 -6.11 17.55
CA GLY A 1 2.73 -4.65 17.78
C GLY A 1 1.71 -4.03 16.85
N ALA A 2 1.52 -2.71 16.91
CA ALA A 2 0.64 -1.95 16.03
C ALA A 2 1.26 -0.59 15.69
N ALA A 3 0.86 0.00 14.56
CA ALA A 3 1.22 1.36 14.17
C ALA A 3 -0.03 2.04 13.60
N ASP A 4 -0.37 3.20 14.14
CA ASP A 4 -1.45 4.03 13.62
C ASP A 4 -0.97 4.84 12.39
N THR A 5 -1.86 5.66 11.83
CA THR A 5 -1.54 6.50 10.66
C THR A 5 -0.37 7.44 10.93
N ALA A 6 -0.32 8.07 12.10
CA ALA A 6 0.74 9.03 12.43
C ALA A 6 2.10 8.32 12.51
N ALA A 7 2.16 7.17 13.19
CA ALA A 7 3.35 6.33 13.27
C ALA A 7 3.78 5.82 11.89
N CYS A 8 2.83 5.38 11.06
CA CYS A 8 3.11 4.95 9.68
C CYS A 8 3.77 6.05 8.85
N LEU A 9 3.18 7.26 8.83
CA LEU A 9 3.74 8.41 8.09
C LEU A 9 5.10 8.83 8.63
N ALA A 10 5.28 8.83 9.96
CA ALA A 10 6.56 9.11 10.59
C ALA A 10 7.64 8.10 10.19
N THR A 11 7.30 6.80 10.11
CA THR A 11 8.22 5.76 9.66
C THR A 11 8.59 5.89 8.19
N ILE A 12 7.63 6.19 7.30
CA ILE A 12 7.94 6.49 5.89
C ILE A 12 8.95 7.63 5.80
N ARG A 13 8.70 8.73 6.52
CA ARG A 13 9.59 9.89 6.55
C ARG A 13 10.97 9.53 7.08
N GLN A 14 11.05 8.84 8.22
CA GLN A 14 12.29 8.43 8.86
C GLN A 14 13.15 7.59 7.91
N ILE A 15 12.58 6.51 7.35
CA ILE A 15 13.34 5.58 6.50
C ILE A 15 13.80 6.27 5.22
N TYR A 16 12.97 7.13 4.63
CA TYR A 16 13.37 7.94 3.49
C TYR A 16 14.51 8.91 3.83
N THR A 17 14.43 9.62 4.96
CA THR A 17 15.50 10.56 5.35
C THR A 17 16.81 9.88 5.70
N THR A 18 16.76 8.68 6.29
CA THR A 18 17.96 7.99 6.77
C THR A 18 18.61 7.16 5.66
N HIS A 19 17.82 6.55 4.78
CA HIS A 19 18.31 5.56 3.82
C HIS A 19 18.02 5.91 2.36
N GLY A 20 17.25 6.97 2.08
CA GLY A 20 16.77 7.28 0.73
C GLY A 20 15.78 6.26 0.17
N TYR A 21 15.35 5.27 0.97
CA TYR A 21 14.42 4.23 0.56
C TYR A 21 12.97 4.64 0.85
N LEU A 22 12.11 4.48 -0.14
CA LEU A 22 10.71 4.88 -0.04
C LEU A 22 9.82 3.67 0.28
N LEU A 23 9.27 3.64 1.48
CA LEU A 23 8.31 2.61 1.90
C LEU A 23 6.90 2.95 1.45
N ASP A 24 6.14 1.94 1.04
CA ASP A 24 4.69 2.02 1.01
C ASP A 24 4.13 1.92 2.46
N PRO A 25 2.86 2.31 2.70
CA PRO A 25 2.31 2.32 4.05
C PRO A 25 2.25 0.93 4.72
N HIS A 26 2.09 -0.15 3.96
CA HIS A 26 2.06 -1.51 4.53
C HIS A 26 3.44 -1.92 5.05
N SER A 27 4.48 -1.67 4.25
CA SER A 27 5.86 -1.93 4.61
C SER A 27 6.30 -1.06 5.79
N ALA A 28 5.86 0.20 5.84
CA ALA A 28 6.14 1.11 6.94
C ALA A 28 5.56 0.62 8.28
N VAL A 29 4.34 0.08 8.28
CA VAL A 29 3.77 -0.56 9.49
C VAL A 29 4.62 -1.74 9.93
N GLY A 30 5.02 -2.61 9.00
CA GLY A 30 5.91 -3.74 9.28
C GLY A 30 7.23 -3.30 9.91
N VAL A 31 7.93 -2.35 9.28
CA VAL A 31 9.20 -1.79 9.76
C VAL A 31 9.03 -1.12 11.13
N ARG A 32 7.96 -0.35 11.33
CA ARG A 32 7.70 0.33 12.61
C ARG A 32 7.55 -0.65 13.77
N VAL A 33 6.83 -1.74 13.54
CA VAL A 33 6.64 -2.78 14.57
C VAL A 33 7.94 -3.56 14.77
N ALA A 34 8.63 -3.93 13.69
CA ALA A 34 9.90 -4.66 13.71
C ALA A 34 11.00 -3.93 14.50
N GLN A 35 11.07 -2.60 14.42
CA GLN A 35 12.01 -1.78 15.19
C GLN A 35 11.94 -2.00 16.72
N SER A 36 10.82 -2.49 17.25
CA SER A 36 10.66 -2.81 18.68
C SER A 36 11.15 -4.21 19.06
N PHE A 37 11.60 -5.03 18.10
CA PHE A 37 12.03 -6.41 18.29
C PHE A 37 13.41 -6.69 17.67
N LEU A 38 14.22 -5.65 17.46
CA LEU A 38 15.57 -5.81 16.92
C LEU A 38 16.46 -6.55 17.93
N ASP A 39 17.17 -7.55 17.44
CA ASP A 39 18.22 -8.27 18.16
C ASP A 39 19.53 -8.09 17.39
N PRO A 40 20.63 -7.64 18.03
CA PRO A 40 21.92 -7.47 17.36
C PRO A 40 22.50 -8.74 16.75
N GLU A 41 22.13 -9.92 17.26
CA GLU A 41 22.67 -11.21 16.82
C GLU A 41 21.83 -11.87 15.72
N GLU A 42 20.60 -11.38 15.46
CA GLU A 42 19.65 -11.99 14.52
C GLU A 42 19.16 -10.98 13.46
N PRO A 43 19.31 -11.29 12.14
CA PRO A 43 18.86 -10.37 11.10
C PRO A 43 17.34 -10.25 11.05
N MET A 44 16.83 -9.02 11.13
CA MET A 44 15.40 -8.73 10.93
C MET A 44 15.06 -8.55 9.45
N ILE A 45 14.13 -9.36 8.94
CA ILE A 45 13.59 -9.22 7.57
C ILE A 45 12.15 -8.71 7.64
N CYS A 46 11.90 -7.56 7.01
CA CYS A 46 10.55 -7.02 6.80
C CYS A 46 10.10 -7.28 5.36
N LEU A 47 8.89 -7.81 5.17
CA LEU A 47 8.33 -8.02 3.84
C LEU A 47 7.76 -6.70 3.29
N ALA A 48 8.31 -6.25 2.16
CA ALA A 48 7.74 -5.13 1.42
C ALA A 48 6.59 -5.62 0.53
N THR A 49 5.35 -5.46 0.99
CA THR A 49 4.18 -6.14 0.40
C THR A 49 3.55 -5.37 -0.77
N ALA A 50 3.92 -4.11 -0.98
CA ALA A 50 3.45 -3.31 -2.11
C ALA A 50 4.46 -2.25 -2.54
N HIS A 51 4.36 -1.85 -3.81
CA HIS A 51 5.12 -0.75 -4.36
C HIS A 51 4.53 0.61 -3.90
N PRO A 52 5.35 1.62 -3.54
CA PRO A 52 4.88 2.93 -3.06
C PRO A 52 3.90 3.63 -3.99
N ALA A 53 4.08 3.45 -5.31
CA ALA A 53 3.23 4.07 -6.34
C ALA A 53 1.76 3.63 -6.29
N LYS A 54 1.43 2.54 -5.58
CA LYS A 54 0.03 2.15 -5.33
C LYS A 54 -0.66 3.05 -4.29
N PHE A 55 0.11 3.82 -3.51
CA PHE A 55 -0.34 4.60 -2.36
C PHE A 55 0.33 5.99 -2.29
N SER A 56 0.41 6.68 -3.44
CA SER A 56 1.11 7.98 -3.57
C SER A 56 0.61 9.06 -2.59
N SER A 57 -0.66 9.03 -2.18
CA SER A 57 -1.21 9.98 -1.21
C SER A 57 -0.56 9.87 0.17
N ALA A 58 -0.23 8.67 0.64
CA ALA A 58 0.47 8.46 1.91
C ALA A 58 1.90 8.99 1.83
N ILE A 59 2.54 8.81 0.68
CA ILE A 59 3.89 9.33 0.41
C ILE A 59 3.89 10.86 0.42
N GLN A 60 2.99 11.48 -0.35
CA GLN A 60 2.83 12.94 -0.37
C GLN A 60 2.61 13.50 1.04
N GLN A 61 1.82 12.83 1.88
CA GLN A 61 1.60 13.24 3.28
C GLN A 61 2.85 13.08 4.16
N ALA A 62 3.59 12.00 4.01
CA ALA A 62 4.76 11.71 4.84
C ALA A 62 5.96 12.63 4.53
N ILE A 63 6.24 12.88 3.24
CA ILE A 63 7.47 13.55 2.79
C ILE A 63 7.23 14.86 2.02
N GLY A 64 5.97 15.24 1.79
CA GLY A 64 5.61 16.51 1.14
C GLY A 64 5.77 16.52 -0.39
N ARG A 65 6.13 15.40 -1.01
CA ARG A 65 6.33 15.26 -2.46
C ARG A 65 5.84 13.91 -2.95
N ASP A 66 5.31 13.89 -4.17
CA ASP A 66 4.87 12.68 -4.83
C ASP A 66 6.02 12.10 -5.66
N LEU A 67 6.87 11.33 -4.96
CA LEU A 67 7.97 10.58 -5.58
C LEU A 67 7.55 9.16 -5.99
N ALA A 68 6.33 8.75 -5.65
CA ALA A 68 5.87 7.39 -5.75
C ALA A 68 5.23 7.14 -7.10
N ARG A 69 6.06 7.08 -8.14
CA ARG A 69 5.62 6.90 -9.54
C ARG A 69 6.07 5.57 -10.11
N HIS A 70 5.27 5.04 -11.04
CA HIS A 70 5.60 3.84 -11.79
C HIS A 70 4.90 3.88 -13.14
N GLU A 71 5.65 3.87 -14.23
CA GLU A 71 5.16 4.05 -15.60
C GLU A 71 4.00 3.11 -15.95
N LEU A 72 4.13 1.81 -15.63
CA LEU A 72 3.04 0.85 -15.85
C LEU A 72 1.73 1.24 -15.16
N LEU A 73 1.77 1.80 -13.94
CA LEU A 73 0.56 2.22 -13.23
C LEU A 73 0.00 3.52 -13.81
N GLU A 74 0.86 4.45 -14.20
CA GLU A 74 0.46 5.71 -14.84
C GLU A 74 -0.26 5.44 -16.16
N ASN A 75 0.24 4.51 -16.97
CA ASN A 75 -0.38 4.10 -18.23
C ASN A 75 -1.81 3.55 -18.05
N LEU A 76 -2.11 2.90 -16.91
CA LEU A 76 -3.45 2.37 -16.63
C LEU A 76 -4.48 3.47 -16.32
N THR A 77 -4.05 4.65 -15.86
CA THR A 77 -4.97 5.72 -15.41
C THR A 77 -5.85 6.28 -16.54
N SER A 78 -5.37 6.22 -17.78
CA SER A 78 -6.08 6.72 -18.96
C SER A 78 -7.01 5.69 -19.61
N LEU A 79 -6.92 4.41 -19.22
CA LEU A 79 -7.67 3.33 -19.86
C LEU A 79 -9.13 3.30 -19.38
N PRO A 80 -10.09 2.93 -20.25
CA PRO A 80 -11.48 2.82 -19.86
C PRO A 80 -11.65 1.73 -18.79
N THR A 81 -12.32 2.05 -17.68
CA THR A 81 -12.67 1.03 -16.68
C THR A 81 -13.91 0.25 -17.09
N ARG A 82 -13.81 -1.07 -17.16
CA ARG A 82 -14.97 -1.97 -17.29
C ARG A 82 -15.39 -2.48 -15.92
N ARG A 83 -16.45 -1.89 -15.35
CA ARG A 83 -17.07 -2.33 -14.08
C ARG A 83 -18.59 -2.32 -14.19
N THR A 84 -19.26 -3.16 -13.41
CA THR A 84 -20.72 -3.11 -13.22
C THR A 84 -21.00 -2.85 -11.74
N LEU A 85 -21.82 -1.85 -11.45
CA LEU A 85 -22.26 -1.59 -10.08
C LEU A 85 -23.42 -2.53 -9.73
N LEU A 86 -23.31 -3.19 -8.58
CA LEU A 86 -24.33 -4.10 -8.06
C LEU A 86 -24.75 -3.64 -6.66
N PRO A 87 -26.03 -3.80 -6.29
CA PRO A 87 -26.44 -3.73 -4.89
C PRO A 87 -25.61 -4.69 -4.02
N ALA A 88 -25.33 -4.30 -2.77
CA ALA A 88 -24.59 -5.11 -1.81
C ALA A 88 -25.44 -6.26 -1.23
N THR A 89 -26.05 -7.07 -2.10
CA THR A 89 -26.89 -8.21 -1.73
C THR A 89 -26.43 -9.47 -2.44
N VAL A 90 -26.58 -10.62 -1.76
CA VAL A 90 -26.26 -11.93 -2.34
C VAL A 90 -27.10 -12.21 -3.59
N SER A 91 -28.37 -11.79 -3.60
CA SER A 91 -29.27 -11.97 -4.74
C SER A 91 -28.79 -11.21 -5.98
N ALA A 92 -28.38 -9.95 -5.83
CA ALA A 92 -27.87 -9.15 -6.95
C ALA A 92 -26.59 -9.75 -7.55
N LEU A 93 -25.67 -10.23 -6.70
CA LEU A 93 -24.46 -10.92 -7.15
C LEU A 93 -24.80 -12.23 -7.88
N ARG A 94 -25.68 -13.05 -7.32
CA ARG A 94 -26.09 -14.33 -7.92
C ARG A 94 -26.72 -14.14 -9.29
N SER A 95 -27.73 -13.28 -9.40
CA SER A 95 -28.40 -13.01 -10.68
C SER A 95 -27.46 -12.41 -11.73
N PHE A 96 -26.44 -11.65 -11.31
CA PHE A 96 -25.40 -11.17 -12.21
C PHE A 96 -24.46 -12.30 -12.67
N MET A 97 -24.11 -13.23 -11.79
CA MET A 97 -23.16 -14.31 -12.12
C MET A 97 -23.79 -15.48 -12.87
N GLU A 98 -25.06 -15.83 -12.61
CA GLU A 98 -25.73 -17.02 -13.18
C GLU A 98 -25.62 -17.11 -14.71
N PRO A 99 -25.93 -16.08 -15.51
CA PRO A 99 -25.79 -16.17 -16.98
C PRO A 99 -24.33 -16.23 -17.47
N ARG A 100 -23.35 -16.11 -16.58
CA ARG A 100 -21.90 -16.07 -16.85
C ARG A 100 -21.17 -17.30 -16.34
N MET A 101 -21.85 -18.21 -15.65
CA MET A 101 -21.31 -19.50 -15.26
C MET A 101 -21.41 -20.45 -16.48
N LEU A 102 -20.26 -20.96 -16.92
CA LEU A 102 -20.15 -22.00 -17.95
C LEU A 102 -20.57 -23.36 -17.40
#